data_AF-A0A5N8XPH4-F1
#
_entry.id   AF-A0A5N8XPH4-F1
#
_cell.length_a   1.000
_cell.length_b   1.000
_cell.length_c   1.000
_cell.angle_alpha   90.00
_cell.angle_beta   90.00
_cell.angle_gamma   90.00
#
_symmetry.space_group_name_H-M   'P 1'
#
loop_
_entity.id
_entity.type
_entity.pdbx_description
1 polymer ?
#
loop_
_entity_poly.entity_id
_entity_poly.type
_entity_poly.pdbx_seq_one_letter_code
_entity_poly.pdbx_strand_id
1 'polypeptide(L)'
;MLRRARVAIGLAAAALVVALSAPAGHAESTTSAAPTAAGSAAGSAAGSADDHAVYVVQPRSDGTTYTAVYSPAPGVTADELRDTLRRQGVRGVQEPGSRSATILARCAPFVGTAAAWCGHKWDYGPFNDPQVYFLDHTSDSWPVTDAQVDWYQAPGIDAYYRWYTAGCPGGGRHCVNVYNGSYGTDWYGVTEATTSNGYFGTVTVKLNDQITPNTYAARRSVACHEMGHALGLEANNSTNSCMSDPEFPQHPSSDDFGVLNQLYPKPGT
;
A
#
# COMPACT_ATOMS: atom_id res chain seq x y z
N MET A 1 0.80 -15.01 51.98
CA MET A 1 1.73 -14.09 52.67
C MET A 1 3.09 -14.21 52.01
N LEU A 2 3.86 -13.11 51.98
CA LEU A 2 5.16 -12.87 51.31
C LEU A 2 5.08 -12.59 49.80
N ARG A 3 5.77 -11.59 49.23
CA ARG A 3 6.28 -10.28 49.69
C ARG A 3 6.66 -9.56 48.39
N ARG A 4 6.27 -8.29 48.26
CA ARG A 4 6.59 -7.41 47.12
C ARG A 4 8.09 -7.13 47.06
N ALA A 5 8.64 -6.99 45.85
CA ALA A 5 9.82 -6.18 45.61
C ALA A 5 9.55 -5.29 44.38
N ARG A 6 9.35 -4.00 44.64
CA ARG A 6 9.37 -2.94 43.62
C ARG A 6 10.80 -2.42 43.55
N VAL A 7 11.40 -2.44 42.37
CA VAL A 7 12.64 -1.72 42.10
C VAL A 7 12.26 -0.52 41.24
N ALA A 8 12.42 0.67 41.82
CA ALA A 8 12.36 1.93 41.12
C ALA A 8 13.79 2.28 40.70
N ILE A 9 14.00 2.54 39.41
CA ILE A 9 15.21 3.18 38.89
C ILE A 9 14.74 4.47 38.25
N GLY A 10 14.99 5.57 38.94
CA GLY A 10 15.02 6.89 38.34
C GLY A 10 16.41 7.13 37.76
N LEU A 11 16.47 7.81 36.61
CA LEU A 11 17.68 8.47 36.16
C LEU A 11 17.30 9.66 35.29
N ALA A 12 17.84 10.80 35.70
CA ALA A 12 17.75 12.10 35.08
C ALA A 12 18.74 12.23 33.91
N ALA A 13 18.38 13.02 32.90
CA ALA A 13 19.32 13.71 32.01
C ALA A 13 18.53 14.83 31.30
N ALA A 14 18.81 16.09 31.63
CA ALA A 14 19.73 16.97 30.92
C ALA A 14 19.03 17.74 29.78
N ALA A 15 18.54 18.94 30.12
CA ALA A 15 18.03 19.90 29.16
C ALA A 15 19.20 20.53 28.39
N LEU A 16 19.25 20.30 27.07
CA LEU A 16 20.19 20.93 26.16
C LEU A 16 19.56 22.22 25.64
N VAL A 17 20.19 23.36 25.96
CA VAL A 17 19.85 24.67 25.38
C VAL A 17 20.60 24.81 24.06
N VAL A 18 19.87 24.85 22.94
CA VAL A 18 20.41 25.19 21.62
C VAL A 18 20.06 26.64 21.31
N ALA A 19 21.09 27.47 21.18
CA ALA A 19 20.96 28.85 20.71
C ALA A 19 20.79 28.85 19.18
N LEU A 20 19.70 29.43 18.68
CA LEU A 20 19.51 29.72 17.26
C LEU A 20 20.14 31.08 16.92
N SER A 21 21.12 31.05 16.03
CA SER A 21 21.65 32.23 15.33
C SER A 21 21.03 32.27 13.94
N ALA A 22 20.23 33.30 13.64
CA ALA A 22 19.70 33.55 12.30
C ALA A 22 20.68 34.41 11.48
N PRO A 23 20.95 34.08 10.21
CA PRO A 23 21.46 35.06 9.26
C PRO A 23 20.32 35.67 8.43
N ALA A 24 20.26 37.00 8.46
CA ALA A 24 19.60 37.81 7.45
C ALA A 24 20.41 37.79 6.15
N GLY A 25 19.76 37.67 4.99
CA GLY A 25 20.48 37.57 3.73
C GLY A 25 19.64 37.60 2.46
N HIS A 26 19.25 38.82 2.06
CA HIS A 26 19.20 39.33 0.68
C HIS A 26 18.28 38.65 -0.35
N ALA A 27 17.27 39.44 -0.76
CA ALA A 27 16.51 39.25 -1.98
C ALA A 27 17.35 39.66 -3.20
N GLU A 28 17.41 38.79 -4.21
CA GLU A 28 17.76 39.16 -5.58
C GLU A 28 16.63 38.74 -6.52
N SER A 29 15.94 39.76 -7.04
CA SER A 29 15.03 39.66 -8.17
C SER A 29 15.83 39.33 -9.43
N THR A 30 15.59 38.17 -10.02
CA THR A 30 16.02 37.87 -11.39
C THR A 30 14.80 37.76 -12.31
N THR A 31 14.93 38.50 -13.40
CA THR A 31 13.98 38.75 -14.47
C THR A 31 13.50 37.48 -15.17
N SER A 32 12.18 37.38 -15.31
CA SER A 32 11.45 36.36 -16.07
C SER A 32 11.71 36.53 -17.58
N ALA A 33 12.26 35.48 -18.21
CA ALA A 33 12.29 35.32 -19.66
C ALA A 33 11.29 34.23 -20.06
N ALA A 34 10.36 34.59 -20.94
CA ALA A 34 9.28 33.72 -21.42
C ALA A 34 9.81 32.53 -22.22
N PRO A 35 9.36 31.28 -21.93
CA PRO A 35 9.68 30.15 -22.78
C PRO A 35 8.74 30.11 -23.99
N THR A 36 9.36 30.00 -25.17
CA THR A 36 8.73 29.75 -26.46
C THR A 36 8.12 28.34 -26.46
N ALA A 37 6.81 28.25 -26.69
CA ALA A 37 6.09 27.00 -26.85
C ALA A 37 6.52 26.32 -28.16
N ALA A 38 7.18 25.17 -28.06
CA ALA A 38 7.49 24.29 -29.17
C ALA A 38 6.94 22.89 -28.89
N GLY A 39 5.94 22.50 -29.69
CA GLY A 39 5.65 21.12 -30.09
C GLY A 39 5.37 20.09 -29.01
N SER A 40 4.10 19.95 -28.63
CA SER A 40 3.58 18.69 -28.09
C SER A 40 3.70 17.59 -29.15
N ALA A 41 4.79 16.82 -29.08
CA ALA A 41 4.87 15.53 -29.73
C ALA A 41 4.03 14.52 -28.92
N ALA A 42 2.93 14.08 -29.52
CA ALA A 42 2.19 12.94 -29.07
C ALA A 42 3.05 11.67 -29.19
N GLY A 43 2.96 10.80 -28.18
CA GLY A 43 3.03 9.36 -28.38
C GLY A 43 4.37 8.67 -28.19
N SER A 44 5.08 8.93 -27.09
CA SER A 44 5.87 7.85 -26.48
C SER A 44 4.93 7.08 -25.55
N ALA A 45 4.46 5.92 -26.00
CA ALA A 45 3.89 4.93 -25.10
C ALA A 45 4.97 4.60 -24.08
N ALA A 46 4.85 5.18 -22.88
CA ALA A 46 5.62 4.76 -21.73
C ALA A 46 5.48 3.23 -21.65
N GLY A 47 6.61 2.51 -21.69
CA GLY A 47 6.58 1.08 -21.38
C GLY A 47 5.85 0.93 -20.05
N SER A 48 4.72 0.23 -20.08
CA SER A 48 3.78 0.15 -18.96
C SER A 48 4.55 -0.21 -17.71
N ALA A 49 4.53 0.67 -16.72
CA ALA A 49 4.97 0.39 -15.36
C ALA A 49 4.06 -0.65 -14.66
N ASP A 50 3.40 -1.52 -15.43
CA ASP A 50 2.41 -2.53 -15.02
C ASP A 50 2.96 -3.96 -15.18
N ASP A 51 4.23 -4.12 -15.55
CA ASP A 51 4.80 -5.46 -15.80
C ASP A 51 5.48 -6.09 -14.57
N HIS A 52 5.29 -5.50 -13.39
CA HIS A 52 5.87 -6.03 -12.16
C HIS A 52 4.84 -6.82 -11.34
N ALA A 53 3.68 -6.24 -11.03
CA ALA A 53 2.63 -6.98 -10.33
C ALA A 53 1.91 -8.01 -11.23
N VAL A 54 1.48 -9.13 -10.64
CA VAL A 54 0.65 -10.15 -11.30
C VAL A 54 -0.76 -10.14 -10.75
N TYR A 55 -1.75 -9.95 -11.62
CA TYR A 55 -3.16 -9.92 -11.23
C TYR A 55 -3.85 -11.25 -11.49
N VAL A 56 -4.72 -11.61 -10.57
CA VAL A 56 -5.75 -12.63 -10.73
C VAL A 56 -7.11 -11.96 -10.62
N VAL A 57 -8.01 -12.28 -11.54
CA VAL A 57 -9.37 -11.71 -11.60
C VAL A 57 -10.36 -12.81 -11.93
N GLN A 58 -11.34 -12.99 -11.06
CA GLN A 58 -12.33 -14.06 -11.17
C GLN A 58 -13.71 -13.51 -10.81
N PRO A 59 -14.62 -13.32 -11.79
CA PRO A 59 -16.03 -13.10 -11.50
C PRO A 59 -16.60 -14.30 -10.74
N ARG A 60 -17.44 -14.04 -9.73
CA ARG A 60 -18.12 -15.06 -8.94
C ARG A 60 -19.61 -15.10 -9.26
N SER A 61 -20.23 -16.24 -9.00
CA SER A 61 -21.65 -16.47 -9.30
C SER A 61 -22.60 -15.62 -8.46
N ASP A 62 -22.13 -15.04 -7.36
CA ASP A 62 -22.89 -14.12 -6.49
C ASP A 62 -22.84 -12.66 -6.97
N GLY A 63 -22.22 -12.40 -8.14
CA GLY A 63 -22.07 -11.06 -8.71
C GLY A 63 -20.88 -10.28 -8.17
N THR A 64 -20.11 -10.84 -7.22
CA THR A 64 -18.85 -10.24 -6.77
C THR A 64 -17.70 -10.58 -7.73
N THR A 65 -16.59 -9.83 -7.64
CA THR A 65 -15.34 -10.15 -8.32
C THR A 65 -14.26 -10.43 -7.29
N TYR A 66 -13.57 -11.55 -7.41
CA TYR A 66 -12.32 -11.77 -6.70
C TYR A 66 -11.17 -11.20 -7.49
N THR A 67 -10.33 -10.43 -6.82
CA THR A 67 -9.08 -9.92 -7.36
C THR A 67 -7.94 -10.29 -6.41
N ALA A 68 -6.78 -10.64 -6.93
CA ALA A 68 -5.55 -10.71 -6.16
C ALA A 68 -4.42 -10.02 -6.92
N VAL A 69 -3.59 -9.27 -6.22
CA VAL A 69 -2.38 -8.65 -6.75
C VAL A 69 -1.18 -9.26 -6.03
N TYR A 70 -0.30 -9.90 -6.79
CA TYR A 70 0.90 -10.57 -6.30
C TYR A 70 2.13 -9.73 -6.64
N SER A 71 2.98 -9.48 -5.65
CA SER A 71 4.29 -8.86 -5.86
C SER A 71 5.35 -9.96 -6.04
N PRO A 72 5.97 -10.11 -7.22
CA PRO A 72 6.94 -11.16 -7.47
C PRO A 72 8.14 -11.14 -6.52
N ALA A 73 8.72 -12.31 -6.28
CA ALA A 73 9.96 -12.45 -5.55
C ALA A 73 11.16 -11.94 -6.36
N PRO A 74 12.34 -11.69 -5.74
CA PRO A 74 13.52 -11.23 -6.46
C PRO A 74 13.96 -12.27 -7.47
N GLY A 75 14.25 -11.80 -8.69
CA GLY A 75 14.64 -12.67 -9.78
C GLY A 75 13.50 -13.51 -10.36
N VAL A 76 12.26 -13.35 -9.88
CA VAL A 76 11.07 -13.92 -10.52
C VAL A 76 10.41 -12.83 -11.34
N THR A 77 10.35 -13.05 -12.65
CA THR A 77 9.62 -12.16 -13.56
C THR A 77 8.11 -12.33 -13.39
N ALA A 78 7.33 -11.31 -13.77
CA ALA A 78 5.88 -11.41 -13.73
C ALA A 78 5.35 -12.55 -14.61
N ASP A 79 5.97 -12.83 -15.76
CA ASP A 79 5.61 -13.96 -16.62
C ASP A 79 5.88 -15.33 -15.97
N GLU A 80 7.03 -15.50 -15.33
CA GLU A 80 7.32 -16.73 -14.58
C GLU A 80 6.33 -16.94 -13.43
N LEU A 81 5.98 -15.88 -12.71
CA LEU A 81 4.97 -15.94 -11.65
C LEU A 81 3.59 -16.29 -12.22
N ARG A 82 3.14 -15.65 -13.32
CA ARG A 82 1.89 -16.01 -14.00
C ARG A 82 1.85 -17.49 -14.37
N ASP A 83 2.93 -18.00 -14.95
CA ASP A 83 3.04 -19.41 -15.34
C ASP A 83 3.03 -20.35 -14.13
N THR A 84 3.70 -19.99 -13.04
CA THR A 84 3.64 -20.76 -11.80
C THR A 84 2.22 -20.79 -11.22
N LEU A 85 1.54 -19.64 -11.15
CA LEU A 85 0.15 -19.57 -10.67
C LEU A 85 -0.77 -20.44 -11.54
N ARG A 86 -0.63 -20.39 -12.87
CA ARG A 86 -1.39 -21.26 -13.79
C ARG A 86 -1.11 -22.74 -13.55
N ARG A 87 0.16 -23.14 -13.36
CA ARG A 87 0.54 -24.53 -13.03
C ARG A 87 -0.04 -24.99 -11.70
N GLN A 88 -0.16 -24.09 -10.73
CA GLN A 88 -0.81 -24.34 -9.44
C GLN A 88 -2.35 -24.39 -9.55
N GLY A 89 -2.91 -24.21 -10.74
CA GLY A 89 -4.35 -24.26 -10.99
C GLY A 89 -5.09 -22.97 -10.64
N VAL A 90 -4.37 -21.87 -10.37
CA VAL A 90 -4.97 -20.56 -10.15
C VAL A 90 -5.64 -20.12 -11.45
N ARG A 91 -6.95 -19.90 -11.40
CA ARG A 91 -7.74 -19.45 -12.55
C ARG A 91 -7.69 -17.93 -12.65
N GLY A 92 -8.00 -17.38 -13.81
CA GLY A 92 -8.14 -15.92 -13.96
C GLY A 92 -6.85 -15.12 -13.81
N VAL A 93 -5.68 -15.77 -13.88
CA VAL A 93 -4.38 -15.10 -14.02
C VAL A 93 -4.42 -14.26 -15.30
N GLN A 94 -4.13 -12.96 -15.17
CA GLN A 94 -4.24 -12.02 -16.28
C GLN A 94 -2.96 -12.00 -17.13
N GLU A 95 -3.13 -11.95 -18.44
CA GLU A 95 -2.02 -11.67 -19.37
C GLU A 95 -1.57 -10.21 -19.26
N PRO A 96 -0.27 -9.91 -19.50
CA PRO A 96 0.19 -8.55 -19.70
C PRO A 96 -0.67 -7.83 -20.75
N GLY A 97 -1.10 -6.60 -20.44
CA GLY A 97 -1.86 -5.77 -21.39
C GLY A 97 -3.25 -6.31 -21.78
N SER A 98 -3.76 -7.36 -21.10
CA SER A 98 -5.14 -7.79 -21.31
C SER A 98 -6.09 -6.65 -20.93
N ARG A 99 -7.24 -6.52 -21.62
CA ARG A 99 -8.20 -5.45 -21.30
C ARG A 99 -8.66 -5.48 -19.83
N SER A 100 -8.73 -6.67 -19.24
CA SER A 100 -9.05 -6.84 -17.81
C SER A 100 -7.88 -6.41 -16.93
N ALA A 101 -6.64 -6.72 -17.31
CA ALA A 101 -5.46 -6.15 -16.65
C ALA A 101 -5.45 -4.62 -16.77
N THR A 102 -5.70 -4.05 -17.95
CA THR A 102 -5.73 -2.59 -18.17
C THR A 102 -6.86 -1.89 -17.44
N ILE A 103 -8.02 -2.54 -17.27
CA ILE A 103 -9.12 -1.96 -16.46
C ILE A 103 -8.75 -1.94 -14.98
N LEU A 104 -7.84 -2.81 -14.53
CA LEU A 104 -7.44 -2.93 -13.13
C LEU A 104 -6.17 -2.14 -12.81
N ALA A 105 -5.20 -2.16 -13.71
CA ALA A 105 -3.85 -1.66 -13.57
C ALA A 105 -3.79 -0.15 -13.81
N ARG A 106 -4.23 0.63 -12.83
CA ARG A 106 -4.25 2.10 -12.81
C ARG A 106 -5.46 2.73 -13.51
N CYS A 107 -6.17 3.55 -12.75
CA CYS A 107 -7.13 4.51 -13.26
C CYS A 107 -7.03 5.77 -12.43
N ALA A 108 -7.79 6.78 -12.86
CA ALA A 108 -7.97 7.97 -12.05
C ALA A 108 -8.51 7.58 -10.66
N PRO A 109 -8.01 8.22 -9.59
CA PRO A 109 -6.99 9.26 -9.61
C PRO A 109 -5.55 8.73 -9.79
N PHE A 110 -4.70 9.55 -10.42
CA PHE A 110 -3.25 9.38 -10.45
C PHE A 110 -2.57 10.67 -10.01
N VAL A 111 -1.49 10.55 -9.26
CA VAL A 111 -0.66 11.68 -8.80
C VAL A 111 0.79 11.28 -8.96
N GLY A 112 1.52 11.99 -9.82
CA GLY A 112 2.90 11.67 -10.13
C GLY A 112 3.04 10.22 -10.62
N THR A 113 3.70 9.39 -9.81
CA THR A 113 3.95 7.97 -10.10
C THR A 113 2.86 7.02 -9.58
N ALA A 114 2.10 7.44 -8.58
CA ALA A 114 1.08 6.63 -7.92
C ALA A 114 -0.25 6.69 -8.67
N ALA A 115 -1.04 5.61 -8.56
CA ALA A 115 -2.38 5.53 -9.13
C ALA A 115 -3.31 4.70 -8.24
N ALA A 116 -4.61 4.87 -8.42
CA ALA A 116 -5.62 4.07 -7.75
C ALA A 116 -5.78 2.70 -8.43
N TRP A 117 -6.08 1.69 -7.61
CA TRP A 117 -6.49 0.36 -8.03
C TRP A 117 -7.97 0.38 -8.41
N CYS A 118 -8.28 -0.01 -9.64
CA CYS A 118 -9.57 0.35 -10.23
C CYS A 118 -10.74 -0.43 -9.71
N GLY A 119 -11.77 0.27 -9.23
CA GLY A 119 -12.93 -0.37 -8.63
C GLY A 119 -12.62 -1.04 -7.29
N HIS A 120 -11.55 -0.61 -6.63
CA HIS A 120 -11.08 -1.10 -5.35
C HIS A 120 -11.01 0.08 -4.37
N LYS A 121 -12.15 0.39 -3.74
CA LYS A 121 -12.20 1.42 -2.70
C LYS A 121 -13.12 1.01 -1.55
N TRP A 122 -12.87 1.56 -0.38
CA TRP A 122 -13.75 1.36 0.78
C TRP A 122 -14.97 2.27 0.72
N ASP A 123 -16.09 1.77 1.22
CA ASP A 123 -17.29 2.60 1.45
C ASP A 123 -17.11 3.45 2.70
N TYR A 124 -17.74 4.62 2.76
CA TYR A 124 -17.61 5.53 3.90
C TYR A 124 -18.37 5.03 5.13
N GLY A 125 -19.35 4.15 4.96
CA GLY A 125 -20.28 3.78 6.01
C GLY A 125 -20.93 5.04 6.61
N PRO A 126 -21.03 5.13 7.95
CA PRO A 126 -21.57 6.31 8.63
C PRO A 126 -20.52 7.40 8.95
N PHE A 127 -19.31 7.33 8.39
CA PHE A 127 -18.19 8.21 8.76
C PHE A 127 -17.88 9.27 7.69
N ASN A 128 -17.07 10.26 8.07
CA ASN A 128 -16.60 11.30 7.15
C ASN A 128 -15.50 10.80 6.21
N ASP A 129 -14.71 9.83 6.66
CA ASP A 129 -13.65 9.13 5.94
C ASP A 129 -13.86 7.62 6.17
N PRO A 130 -13.59 6.72 5.20
CA PRO A 130 -13.66 5.29 5.44
C PRO A 130 -12.72 4.87 6.56
N GLN A 131 -13.21 4.04 7.49
CA GLN A 131 -12.40 3.53 8.59
C GLN A 131 -11.99 2.08 8.31
N VAL A 132 -10.70 1.84 8.11
CA VAL A 132 -10.13 0.54 7.75
C VAL A 132 -9.22 0.04 8.86
N TYR A 133 -9.53 -1.12 9.42
CA TYR A 133 -8.72 -1.73 10.47
C TYR A 133 -7.89 -2.88 9.90
N PHE A 134 -6.58 -2.76 9.99
CA PHE A 134 -5.64 -3.85 9.72
C PHE A 134 -5.61 -4.77 10.94
N LEU A 135 -6.35 -5.89 10.85
CA LEU A 135 -6.35 -6.95 11.84
C LEU A 135 -5.09 -7.80 11.64
N ASP A 136 -4.13 -7.58 12.53
CA ASP A 136 -2.83 -8.22 12.46
C ASP A 136 -2.87 -9.60 13.13
N HIS A 137 -2.74 -10.65 12.33
CA HIS A 137 -2.57 -12.05 12.77
C HIS A 137 -1.11 -12.52 12.65
N THR A 138 -0.20 -11.61 12.31
CA THR A 138 1.18 -11.97 12.01
C THR A 138 1.99 -12.26 13.28
N SER A 139 3.12 -12.94 13.11
CA SER A 139 4.13 -13.01 14.17
C SER A 139 4.80 -11.66 14.41
N ASP A 140 5.46 -11.50 15.56
CA ASP A 140 6.23 -10.31 15.95
C ASP A 140 7.36 -9.92 14.98
N SER A 141 7.72 -10.85 14.10
CA SER A 141 8.73 -10.66 13.08
C SER A 141 8.26 -9.81 11.89
N TRP A 142 6.98 -9.43 11.80
CA TRP A 142 6.43 -8.52 10.80
C TRP A 142 5.99 -7.18 11.43
N PRO A 143 6.57 -6.04 11.02
CA PRO A 143 6.26 -4.74 11.62
C PRO A 143 5.00 -4.10 11.02
N VAL A 144 3.86 -4.80 11.08
CA VAL A 144 2.57 -4.35 10.53
C VAL A 144 2.06 -3.10 11.24
N THR A 145 2.26 -2.99 12.56
CA THR A 145 1.90 -1.79 13.33
C THR A 145 2.61 -0.55 12.79
N ASP A 146 3.91 -0.67 12.50
CA ASP A 146 4.68 0.46 12.01
C ASP A 146 4.20 0.86 10.59
N ALA A 147 3.88 -0.12 9.74
CA ALA A 147 3.31 0.10 8.40
C ALA A 147 1.97 0.80 8.43
N GLN A 148 1.13 0.41 9.38
CA GLN A 148 -0.13 1.08 9.61
C GLN A 148 0.05 2.54 10.03
N VAL A 149 1.03 2.87 10.88
CA VAL A 149 1.25 4.24 11.36
C VAL A 149 1.54 5.22 10.23
N ASP A 150 2.23 4.78 9.16
CA ASP A 150 2.42 5.63 7.98
C ASP A 150 1.12 5.84 7.23
N TRP A 151 0.38 4.76 6.98
CA TRP A 151 -0.88 4.83 6.25
C TRP A 151 -1.97 5.60 7.01
N TYR A 152 -1.90 5.68 8.34
CA TYR A 152 -2.77 6.53 9.14
C TYR A 152 -2.61 8.03 8.85
N GLN A 153 -1.48 8.43 8.26
CA GLN A 153 -1.24 9.82 7.87
C GLN A 153 -1.93 10.17 6.54
N ALA A 154 -2.47 9.19 5.84
CA ALA A 154 -3.14 9.41 4.57
C ALA A 154 -4.40 10.29 4.77
N PRO A 155 -4.55 11.37 4.01
CA PRO A 155 -5.80 12.12 4.00
C PRO A 155 -6.92 11.33 3.29
N GLY A 156 -8.15 11.49 3.77
CA GLY A 156 -9.36 10.93 3.15
C GLY A 156 -9.70 9.51 3.59
N ILE A 157 -8.78 8.79 4.23
CA ILE A 157 -9.02 7.43 4.73
C ILE A 157 -8.33 7.22 6.08
N ASP A 158 -9.07 6.68 7.05
CA ASP A 158 -8.55 6.38 8.38
C ASP A 158 -8.10 4.91 8.44
N ALA A 159 -6.79 4.67 8.30
CA ALA A 159 -6.20 3.35 8.50
C ALA A 159 -5.83 3.15 9.98
N TYR A 160 -6.36 2.11 10.64
CA TYR A 160 -6.10 1.81 12.05
C TYR A 160 -5.45 0.44 12.23
N TYR A 161 -4.55 0.32 13.21
CA TYR A 161 -4.00 -0.97 13.62
C TYR A 161 -4.89 -1.62 14.67
N ARG A 162 -5.01 -2.95 14.61
CA ARG A 162 -5.67 -3.72 15.66
C ARG A 162 -5.14 -5.15 15.71
N TRP A 163 -4.78 -5.61 16.91
CA TRP A 163 -4.41 -7.00 17.10
C TRP A 163 -5.62 -7.93 16.88
N TYR A 164 -5.41 -9.06 16.18
CA TYR A 164 -6.51 -9.90 15.70
C TYR A 164 -7.50 -10.37 16.79
N THR A 165 -7.02 -10.61 18.02
CA THR A 165 -7.89 -11.09 19.11
C THR A 165 -8.93 -10.07 19.55
N ALA A 166 -8.77 -8.80 19.18
CA ALA A 166 -9.77 -7.77 19.42
C ALA A 166 -10.93 -7.80 18.41
N GLY A 167 -10.80 -8.59 17.33
CA GLY A 167 -11.81 -8.74 16.27
C GLY A 167 -12.02 -7.48 15.41
N CYS A 168 -12.84 -7.59 14.37
CA CYS A 168 -13.21 -6.46 13.52
C CYS A 168 -14.20 -5.53 14.24
N PRO A 169 -13.98 -4.22 14.32
CA PRO A 169 -15.01 -3.33 14.84
C PRO A 169 -16.20 -3.29 13.87
N GLY A 170 -17.42 -3.48 14.38
CA GLY A 170 -18.64 -3.35 13.59
C GLY A 170 -19.06 -1.90 13.33
N GLY A 171 -20.28 -1.73 12.81
CA GLY A 171 -20.90 -0.42 12.63
C GLY A 171 -20.42 0.35 11.41
N GLY A 172 -20.25 -0.33 10.27
CA GLY A 172 -19.83 0.28 9.00
C GLY A 172 -18.32 0.52 8.86
N ARG A 173 -17.52 -0.03 9.78
CA ARG A 173 -16.06 -0.06 9.68
C ARG A 173 -15.62 -1.30 8.92
N HIS A 174 -14.48 -1.21 8.27
CA HIS A 174 -13.93 -2.26 7.43
C HIS A 174 -12.73 -2.92 8.07
N CYS A 175 -12.43 -4.14 7.65
CA CYS A 175 -11.26 -4.87 8.10
C CYS A 175 -10.48 -5.50 6.96
N VAL A 176 -9.17 -5.38 7.08
CA VAL A 176 -8.18 -6.11 6.30
C VAL A 176 -7.57 -7.14 7.24
N ASN A 177 -7.62 -8.43 6.89
CA ASN A 177 -6.91 -9.45 7.66
C ASN A 177 -5.49 -9.58 7.13
N VAL A 178 -4.49 -9.42 8.00
CA VAL A 178 -3.07 -9.53 7.63
C VAL A 178 -2.50 -10.79 8.25
N TYR A 179 -2.00 -11.69 7.41
CA TYR A 179 -1.39 -12.97 7.81
C TYR A 179 0.04 -13.07 7.31
N ASN A 180 0.88 -13.84 8.00
CA ASN A 180 2.15 -14.32 7.48
C ASN A 180 2.19 -15.84 7.44
N GLY A 181 3.03 -16.39 6.57
CA GLY A 181 3.23 -17.84 6.46
C GLY A 181 4.21 -18.20 5.35
N SER A 182 4.50 -19.49 5.19
CA SER A 182 5.30 -20.00 4.07
C SER A 182 4.38 -20.31 2.89
N TYR A 183 4.45 -19.50 1.83
CA TYR A 183 3.54 -19.59 0.69
C TYR A 183 4.24 -19.99 -0.63
N GLY A 184 5.44 -20.55 -0.56
CA GLY A 184 6.28 -20.82 -1.73
C GLY A 184 7.34 -19.75 -1.93
N THR A 185 7.97 -19.73 -3.10
CA THR A 185 9.16 -18.90 -3.37
C THR A 185 8.97 -17.84 -4.43
N ASP A 186 7.78 -17.75 -5.04
CA ASP A 186 7.59 -16.99 -6.27
C ASP A 186 7.14 -15.54 -6.05
N TRP A 187 6.70 -15.20 -4.83
CA TRP A 187 6.16 -13.86 -4.49
C TRP A 187 6.41 -13.49 -3.03
N TYR A 188 6.54 -12.18 -2.76
CA TYR A 188 6.80 -11.60 -1.43
C TYR A 188 5.53 -11.36 -0.62
N GLY A 189 4.53 -10.77 -1.25
CA GLY A 189 3.22 -10.51 -0.68
C GLY A 189 2.12 -10.70 -1.72
N VAL A 190 0.90 -10.82 -1.21
CA VAL A 190 -0.31 -10.77 -2.03
C VAL A 190 -1.42 -10.09 -1.25
N THR A 191 -2.13 -9.19 -1.95
CA THR A 191 -3.37 -8.59 -1.47
C THR A 191 -4.54 -9.16 -2.26
N GLU A 192 -5.42 -9.86 -1.55
CA GLU A 192 -6.62 -10.48 -2.07
C GLU A 192 -7.84 -9.66 -1.68
N ALA A 193 -8.72 -9.38 -2.64
CA ALA A 193 -9.94 -8.62 -2.45
C ALA A 193 -11.14 -9.33 -3.08
N THR A 194 -12.30 -9.21 -2.45
CA THR A 194 -13.59 -9.38 -3.12
C THR A 194 -14.19 -8.00 -3.30
N THR A 195 -14.67 -7.67 -4.50
CA THR A 195 -15.32 -6.40 -4.79
C THR A 195 -16.74 -6.58 -5.32
N SER A 196 -17.58 -5.57 -5.08
CA SER A 196 -18.93 -5.45 -5.64
C SER A 196 -19.21 -3.99 -5.94
N ASN A 197 -19.70 -3.69 -7.15
CA ASN A 197 -19.98 -2.32 -7.60
C ASN A 197 -18.83 -1.32 -7.40
N GLY A 198 -17.59 -1.78 -7.53
CA GLY A 198 -16.39 -0.96 -7.36
C GLY A 198 -15.99 -0.69 -5.90
N TYR A 199 -16.59 -1.40 -4.94
CA TYR A 199 -16.25 -1.31 -3.52
C TYR A 199 -15.66 -2.61 -3.01
N PHE A 200 -14.71 -2.52 -2.09
CA PHE A 200 -14.21 -3.65 -1.34
C PHE A 200 -15.30 -4.27 -0.46
N GLY A 201 -15.30 -5.60 -0.42
CA GLY A 201 -16.04 -6.41 0.55
C GLY A 201 -15.08 -7.02 1.57
N THR A 202 -14.40 -8.10 1.18
CA THR A 202 -13.38 -8.75 2.02
C THR A 202 -11.99 -8.46 1.47
N VAL A 203 -11.05 -8.03 2.32
CA VAL A 203 -9.65 -7.87 1.92
C VAL A 203 -8.75 -8.67 2.86
N THR A 204 -7.78 -9.38 2.29
CA THR A 204 -6.78 -10.17 3.00
C THR A 204 -5.40 -9.90 2.43
N VAL A 205 -4.44 -9.62 3.30
CA VAL A 205 -3.02 -9.50 2.98
C VAL A 205 -2.31 -10.75 3.46
N LYS A 206 -1.46 -11.34 2.62
CA LYS A 206 -0.59 -12.47 3.00
C LYS A 206 0.87 -12.09 2.75
N LEU A 207 1.68 -12.20 3.79
CA LEU A 207 3.09 -11.85 3.83
C LEU A 207 3.94 -13.12 3.86
N ASN A 208 4.88 -13.29 2.92
CA ASN A 208 5.56 -14.57 2.73
C ASN A 208 6.86 -14.68 3.55
N ASP A 209 6.84 -15.52 4.58
CA ASP A 209 7.99 -15.79 5.45
C ASP A 209 9.13 -16.52 4.74
N GLN A 210 8.84 -17.29 3.69
CA GLN A 210 9.80 -18.21 3.09
C GLN A 210 10.86 -17.49 2.25
N ILE A 211 10.47 -16.39 1.61
CA ILE A 211 11.32 -15.65 0.67
C ILE A 211 11.65 -14.23 1.14
N THR A 212 10.80 -13.61 1.98
CA THR A 212 11.07 -12.27 2.50
C THR A 212 12.26 -12.31 3.47
N PRO A 213 13.36 -11.58 3.21
CA PRO A 213 14.48 -11.51 4.13
C PRO A 213 14.01 -11.16 5.55
N ASN A 214 14.54 -11.85 6.55
CA ASN A 214 14.20 -11.59 7.96
C ASN A 214 14.96 -10.36 8.49
N THR A 215 14.84 -9.25 7.78
CA THR A 215 15.31 -7.93 8.20
C THR A 215 14.10 -7.02 8.38
N TYR A 216 14.19 -6.10 9.34
CA TYR A 216 13.14 -5.12 9.57
C TYR A 216 12.79 -4.38 8.27
N ALA A 217 13.82 -3.91 7.55
CA ALA A 217 13.65 -3.14 6.33
C ALA A 217 12.84 -3.86 5.24
N ALA A 218 13.17 -5.12 4.96
CA ALA A 218 12.49 -5.89 3.93
C ALA A 218 11.02 -6.15 4.30
N ARG A 219 10.80 -6.61 5.53
CA ARG A 219 9.44 -6.94 6.01
C ARG A 219 8.57 -5.71 6.17
N ARG A 220 9.15 -4.60 6.58
CA ARG A 220 8.48 -3.30 6.68
C ARG A 220 8.06 -2.78 5.31
N SER A 221 8.92 -2.93 4.31
CA SER A 221 8.64 -2.53 2.92
C SER A 221 7.50 -3.37 2.33
N VAL A 222 7.57 -4.70 2.41
CA VAL A 222 6.52 -5.60 1.90
C VAL A 222 5.19 -5.36 2.63
N ALA A 223 5.19 -5.23 3.96
CA ALA A 223 3.97 -4.90 4.70
C ALA A 223 3.38 -3.55 4.26
N CYS A 224 4.21 -2.53 4.06
CA CYS A 224 3.76 -1.22 3.57
C CYS A 224 3.09 -1.32 2.18
N HIS A 225 3.74 -2.04 1.26
CA HIS A 225 3.28 -2.25 -0.12
C HIS A 225 1.89 -2.90 -0.15
N GLU A 226 1.74 -4.06 0.49
CA GLU A 226 0.47 -4.79 0.50
C GLU A 226 -0.64 -4.01 1.21
N MET A 227 -0.29 -3.25 2.25
CA MET A 227 -1.26 -2.41 2.93
C MET A 227 -1.76 -1.25 2.04
N GLY A 228 -0.93 -0.70 1.15
CA GLY A 228 -1.40 0.30 0.19
C GLY A 228 -2.35 -0.28 -0.84
N HIS A 229 -2.09 -1.50 -1.35
CA HIS A 229 -3.06 -2.22 -2.17
C HIS A 229 -4.40 -2.42 -1.45
N ALA A 230 -4.35 -2.81 -0.17
CA ALA A 230 -5.55 -2.97 0.65
C ALA A 230 -6.32 -1.65 0.88
N LEU A 231 -5.71 -0.48 0.66
CA LEU A 231 -6.36 0.83 0.70
C LEU A 231 -6.86 1.30 -0.68
N GLY A 232 -6.57 0.54 -1.74
CA GLY A 232 -7.01 0.86 -3.11
C GLY A 232 -5.94 1.55 -3.95
N LEU A 233 -4.66 1.40 -3.62
CA LEU A 233 -3.55 1.87 -4.45
C LEU A 233 -3.05 0.79 -5.40
N GLU A 234 -2.58 1.23 -6.55
CA GLU A 234 -1.85 0.40 -7.50
C GLU A 234 -0.34 0.45 -7.20
N ALA A 235 0.40 -0.57 -7.64
CA ALA A 235 1.85 -0.53 -7.61
C ALA A 235 2.36 0.62 -8.51
N ASN A 236 3.49 1.21 -8.13
CA ASN A 236 4.13 2.29 -8.89
C ASN A 236 5.61 1.98 -9.17
N ASN A 237 6.27 2.84 -9.93
CA ASN A 237 7.69 2.70 -10.27
C ASN A 237 8.58 3.72 -9.54
N SER A 238 8.09 4.32 -8.45
CA SER A 238 8.84 5.30 -7.67
C SER A 238 9.84 4.61 -6.76
N THR A 239 11.12 4.94 -6.89
CA THR A 239 12.17 4.42 -6.01
C THR A 239 12.09 4.94 -4.57
N ASN A 240 11.13 5.81 -4.24
CA ASN A 240 10.95 6.42 -2.92
C ASN A 240 9.57 6.12 -2.31
N SER A 241 8.77 5.26 -2.94
CA SER A 241 7.45 4.84 -2.45
C SER A 241 7.47 3.36 -2.10
N CYS A 242 6.87 2.98 -0.97
CA CYS A 242 6.71 1.57 -0.64
C CYS A 242 5.74 0.83 -1.58
N MET A 243 4.97 1.55 -2.40
CA MET A 243 4.16 0.97 -3.48
C MET A 243 5.00 0.57 -4.71
N SER A 244 6.33 0.72 -4.66
CA SER A 244 7.20 0.18 -5.71
C SER A 244 7.49 -1.30 -5.53
N ASP A 245 7.48 -2.02 -6.66
CA ASP A 245 7.98 -3.39 -6.76
C ASP A 245 9.52 -3.41 -6.77
N PRO A 246 10.14 -4.47 -6.23
CA PRO A 246 10.86 -4.35 -4.96
C PRO A 246 12.29 -3.78 -5.10
N GLU A 247 12.63 -2.79 -4.25
CA GLU A 247 13.79 -2.82 -3.32
C GLU A 247 13.79 -1.63 -2.32
N PHE A 248 12.94 -1.80 -1.29
CA PHE A 248 12.99 -1.29 0.10
C PHE A 248 12.74 0.17 0.49
N PRO A 249 11.96 0.99 -0.23
CA PRO A 249 11.24 2.07 0.43
C PRO A 249 10.29 1.48 1.50
N GLN A 250 10.37 2.00 2.71
CA GLN A 250 9.59 1.51 3.86
C GLN A 250 8.33 2.33 4.12
N HIS A 251 8.17 3.43 3.38
CA HIS A 251 7.18 4.46 3.64
C HIS A 251 6.42 4.79 2.35
N PRO A 252 5.13 5.13 2.45
CA PRO A 252 4.43 5.78 1.35
C PRO A 252 5.06 7.13 1.04
N SER A 253 4.92 7.54 -0.22
CA SER A 253 5.32 8.84 -0.71
C SER A 253 4.16 9.83 -0.69
N SER A 254 4.44 11.10 -0.96
CA SER A 254 3.40 12.12 -1.12
C SER A 254 2.45 11.84 -2.29
N ASP A 255 2.93 11.15 -3.33
CA ASP A 255 2.10 10.76 -4.48
C ASP A 255 1.03 9.76 -4.06
N ASP A 256 1.40 8.77 -3.22
CA ASP A 256 0.49 7.75 -2.70
C ASP A 256 -0.63 8.40 -1.87
N PHE A 257 -0.27 9.33 -0.98
CA PHE A 257 -1.24 10.11 -0.21
C PHE A 257 -2.10 11.02 -1.10
N GLY A 258 -1.53 11.58 -2.17
CA GLY A 258 -2.26 12.38 -3.14
C GLY A 258 -3.35 11.59 -3.86
N VAL A 259 -3.07 10.34 -4.23
CA VAL A 259 -4.05 9.42 -4.81
C VAL A 259 -5.14 9.08 -3.81
N LEU A 260 -4.78 8.71 -2.57
CA LEU A 260 -5.77 8.39 -1.53
C LEU A 260 -6.70 9.58 -1.24
N ASN A 261 -6.17 10.81 -1.19
CA ASN A 261 -6.98 12.02 -1.01
C ASN A 261 -8.03 12.21 -2.12
N GLN A 262 -7.67 11.87 -3.35
CA GLN A 262 -8.58 11.99 -4.50
C GLN A 262 -9.53 10.80 -4.59
N LEU A 263 -9.10 9.61 -4.15
CA LEU A 263 -9.90 8.39 -4.15
C LEU A 263 -10.99 8.48 -3.08
N TYR A 264 -10.65 9.11 -1.96
CA TYR A 264 -11.52 9.35 -0.81
C TYR A 264 -11.62 10.86 -0.50
N PRO A 265 -12.30 11.65 -1.35
CA PRO A 265 -12.45 13.07 -1.12
C PRO A 265 -13.27 13.33 0.14
N LYS A 266 -12.87 14.31 0.94
CA LYS A 266 -13.64 14.70 2.12
C LYS A 266 -14.99 15.29 1.69
N PRO A 267 -16.11 14.86 2.28
CA PRO A 267 -17.39 15.48 2.01
C PRO A 267 -17.36 16.99 2.34
N GLY A 268 -17.57 17.84 1.33
CA GLY A 268 -17.67 19.30 1.49
C GLY A 268 -16.37 20.10 1.29
N THR A 269 -15.31 19.48 0.77
CA THR A 269 -14.15 20.16 0.15
C THR A 269 -14.27 20.14 -1.38
#